data_AF-A0A661T7L8-F1
#
_entry.id   AF-A0A661T7L8-F1
#
_cell.length_a   1.000
_cell.length_b   1.000
_cell.length_c   1.000
_cell.angle_alpha   90.00
_cell.angle_beta   90.00
_cell.angle_gamma   90.00
#
_symmetry.space_group_name_H-M   'P 1'
#
loop_
_entity.id
_entity.type
_entity.pdbx_description
1 polymer ?
#
loop_
_entity_poly.entity_id
_entity_poly.type
_entity_poly.pdbx_seq_one_letter_code
_entity_poly.pdbx_strand_id
1 'polypeptide(L)'
;LGIMDIVVERNAFGRQVDSFEADLIVDGFDEPFPAVFIRAPKLVEAKGDARVIVRLEDGTAVAAQQGRWLVTSFHPELTGNGRFHEYFLEMVGK
;
A
#
# COMPACT_ATOMS: atom_id res chain seq x y z
N LEU A 1 8.37 -5.98 14.25
CA LEU A 1 7.37 -5.28 15.10
C LEU A 1 6.11 -6.12 15.29
N GLY A 2 5.52 -6.70 14.23
CA GLY A 2 4.36 -7.60 14.40
C GLY A 2 3.13 -6.89 14.98
N ILE A 3 2.96 -5.62 14.63
CA ILE A 3 1.95 -4.70 15.19
C ILE A 3 0.66 -4.61 14.37
N MET A 4 0.65 -5.22 13.18
CA MET A 4 -0.51 -5.34 12.31
C MET A 4 -0.75 -6.82 12.01
N ASP A 5 -2.01 -7.22 11.97
CA ASP A 5 -2.51 -8.56 11.67
C ASP A 5 -2.51 -8.82 10.16
N ILE A 6 -1.33 -8.71 9.57
CA ILE A 6 -1.10 -8.93 8.14
C ILE A 6 0.00 -9.96 7.92
N VAL A 7 -0.10 -10.70 6.82
CA VAL A 7 0.93 -11.62 6.36
C VAL A 7 1.56 -11.02 5.11
N VAL A 8 2.90 -10.93 5.11
CA VAL A 8 3.66 -10.30 4.03
C VAL A 8 4.76 -11.25 3.55
N GLU A 9 4.88 -11.37 2.23
CA GLU A 9 5.94 -12.15 1.58
C GLU A 9 6.96 -11.19 0.95
N ARG A 10 8.24 -11.36 1.29
CA ARG A 10 9.30 -10.45 0.82
C ARG A 10 9.65 -10.74 -0.64
N ASN A 11 9.86 -9.68 -1.44
CA ASN A 11 10.35 -9.77 -2.83
C ASN A 11 9.52 -10.70 -3.74
N ALA A 12 8.21 -10.72 -3.56
CA ALA A 12 7.32 -11.67 -4.22
C ALA A 12 6.91 -11.25 -5.65
N PHE A 13 7.32 -10.07 -6.13
CA PHE A 13 7.04 -9.58 -7.49
C PHE A 13 8.00 -10.10 -8.58
N GLY A 14 8.96 -10.98 -8.24
CA GLY A 14 9.83 -11.68 -9.19
C GLY A 14 11.14 -10.94 -9.54
N ARG A 15 12.17 -11.70 -9.98
CA ARG A 15 13.57 -11.23 -10.18
C ARG A 15 13.82 -10.27 -11.34
N GLN A 16 12.85 -10.06 -12.22
CA GLN A 16 13.03 -9.25 -13.45
C GLN A 16 12.29 -7.91 -13.41
N VAL A 17 11.46 -7.68 -12.39
CA VAL A 17 10.66 -6.46 -12.23
C VAL A 17 10.97 -5.84 -10.87
N ASP A 18 12.25 -5.56 -10.61
CA ASP A 18 12.70 -5.01 -9.31
C ASP A 18 12.18 -3.58 -9.07
N SER A 19 11.68 -2.93 -10.11
CA SER A 19 10.95 -1.67 -10.02
C SER A 19 9.90 -1.55 -11.11
N PHE A 20 8.69 -1.13 -10.76
CA PHE A 20 7.64 -0.79 -11.72
C PHE A 20 6.73 0.32 -11.17
N GLU A 21 5.95 0.90 -12.07
CA GLU A 21 4.94 1.90 -11.74
C GLU A 21 3.55 1.35 -12.08
N ALA A 22 2.55 1.70 -11.28
CA ALA A 22 1.16 1.36 -11.54
C ALA A 22 0.23 2.44 -10.99
N ASP A 23 -0.84 2.72 -11.72
CA ASP A 23 -1.90 3.61 -11.26
C ASP A 23 -2.84 2.87 -10.31
N LEU A 24 -2.94 3.37 -9.08
CA LEU A 24 -3.76 2.77 -8.03
C LEU A 24 -5.09 3.50 -7.91
N ILE A 25 -6.19 2.76 -7.97
CA ILE A 25 -7.50 3.26 -7.58
C ILE A 25 -7.62 3.16 -6.06
N VAL A 26 -7.80 4.30 -5.40
CA VAL A 26 -7.84 4.41 -3.94
C VAL A 26 -9.16 5.08 -3.54
N ASP A 27 -9.90 4.45 -2.64
CA ASP A 27 -11.14 5.02 -2.13
C ASP A 27 -10.87 6.35 -1.43
N GLY A 28 -11.58 7.40 -1.87
CA GLY A 28 -11.40 8.77 -1.36
C GLY A 28 -10.37 9.61 -2.12
N PHE A 29 -9.74 9.07 -3.17
CA PHE A 29 -8.90 9.85 -4.08
C PHE A 29 -9.67 10.15 -5.37
N ASP A 30 -9.65 11.40 -5.83
CA ASP A 30 -10.42 11.84 -7.01
C ASP A 30 -9.86 11.33 -8.35
N GLU A 31 -8.58 10.97 -8.36
CA GLU A 31 -7.85 10.48 -9.54
C GLU A 31 -6.92 9.32 -9.15
N PRO A 32 -6.52 8.45 -10.09
CA PRO A 32 -5.57 7.37 -9.79
C PRO A 32 -4.28 7.89 -9.15
N PHE A 33 -3.69 7.09 -8.28
CA PHE A 33 -2.42 7.42 -7.63
C PHE A 33 -1.25 6.72 -8.35
N PRO A 34 -0.29 7.46 -8.92
CA PRO A 34 0.82 6.87 -9.66
C PRO A 34 1.84 6.28 -8.68
N ALA A 35 1.73 5.00 -8.37
CA ALA A 35 2.54 4.35 -7.34
C ALA A 35 3.84 3.77 -7.91
N VAL A 36 4.95 4.02 -7.20
CA VAL A 36 6.28 3.49 -7.52
C VAL A 36 6.58 2.29 -6.61
N PHE A 37 6.85 1.14 -7.19
CA PHE A 37 7.22 -0.08 -6.47
C PHE A 37 8.71 -0.35 -6.67
N ILE A 38 9.46 -0.59 -5.59
CA ILE A 38 10.87 -0.98 -5.66
C ILE A 38 11.09 -2.14 -4.71
N ARG A 39 11.39 -3.33 -5.25
CA ARG A 39 11.55 -4.59 -4.48
C ARG A 39 10.40 -4.78 -3.47
N ALA A 40 9.18 -4.53 -3.94
CA ALA A 40 8.00 -4.49 -3.10
C ALA A 40 7.71 -5.86 -2.46
N PRO A 41 7.34 -5.91 -1.17
CA PRO A 41 6.77 -7.10 -0.59
C PRO A 41 5.32 -7.28 -1.07
N LYS A 42 4.80 -8.52 -1.05
CA LYS A 42 3.40 -8.81 -1.36
C LYS A 42 2.61 -8.98 -0.08
N LEU A 43 1.50 -8.23 0.07
CA LEU A 43 0.54 -8.46 1.14
C LEU A 43 -0.32 -9.66 0.78
N VAL A 44 -0.11 -10.76 1.49
CA VAL A 44 -0.75 -12.06 1.24
C VAL A 44 -2.10 -12.13 1.92
N GLU A 45 -2.18 -11.60 3.15
CA GLU A 45 -3.36 -11.74 3.98
C GLU A 45 -3.51 -10.56 4.95
N ALA A 46 -4.75 -10.18 5.22
CA ALA A 46 -5.13 -9.28 6.30
C ALA A 46 -6.20 -9.96 7.15
N LYS A 47 -6.05 -9.95 8.47
CA LYS A 47 -6.90 -10.64 9.44
C LYS A 47 -7.46 -9.69 10.48
N GLY A 48 -8.50 -10.14 11.18
CA GLY A 48 -9.09 -9.41 12.29
C GLY A 48 -9.56 -8.03 11.86
N ASP A 49 -9.01 -7.00 12.50
CA ASP A 49 -9.34 -5.60 12.21
C ASP A 49 -8.48 -4.98 11.09
N ALA A 50 -7.50 -5.71 10.56
CA ALA A 50 -6.72 -5.25 9.42
C ALA A 50 -7.54 -5.30 8.13
N ARG A 51 -7.48 -4.24 7.34
CA ARG A 51 -8.23 -4.10 6.09
C ARG A 51 -7.31 -3.75 4.95
N VAL A 52 -7.44 -4.45 3.83
CA VAL A 52 -6.81 -4.05 2.57
C VAL A 52 -7.55 -2.84 2.04
N ILE A 53 -6.82 -1.75 1.77
CA ILE A 53 -7.40 -0.49 1.29
C ILE A 53 -7.09 -0.25 -0.18
N VAL A 54 -6.06 -0.91 -0.74
CA VAL A 54 -5.68 -0.75 -2.15
C VAL A 54 -5.19 -2.07 -2.73
N ARG A 55 -5.59 -2.34 -3.98
CA ARG A 55 -5.18 -3.49 -4.78
C ARG A 55 -4.72 -3.05 -6.16
N LEU A 56 -3.82 -3.84 -6.76
CA LEU A 56 -3.53 -3.80 -8.18
C LEU A 56 -4.67 -4.44 -8.98
N GLU A 57 -4.67 -4.25 -10.30
CA GLU A 57 -5.67 -4.84 -11.21
C GLU A 57 -5.74 -6.37 -11.14
N ASP A 58 -4.61 -7.02 -10.88
CA ASP A 58 -4.52 -8.48 -10.71
C ASP A 58 -5.05 -8.98 -9.35
N GLY A 59 -5.56 -8.07 -8.51
CA GLY A 59 -6.10 -8.33 -7.18
C GLY A 59 -5.06 -8.34 -6.06
N THR A 60 -3.77 -8.17 -6.38
CA THR A 60 -2.70 -8.14 -5.38
C THR A 60 -2.86 -6.94 -4.45
N ALA A 61 -2.91 -7.21 -3.14
CA ALA A 61 -3.01 -6.16 -2.14
C ALA A 61 -1.67 -5.42 -1.98
N VAL A 62 -1.74 -4.09 -1.98
CA VAL A 62 -0.55 -3.22 -1.94
C VAL A 62 -0.59 -2.16 -0.85
N ALA A 63 -1.73 -1.94 -0.20
CA ALA A 63 -1.81 -1.17 1.03
C ALA A 63 -2.86 -1.73 1.98
N ALA A 64 -2.61 -1.62 3.28
CA ALA A 64 -3.52 -2.03 4.33
C ALA A 64 -3.52 -1.06 5.51
N GLN A 65 -4.63 -1.05 6.25
CA GLN A 65 -4.81 -0.23 7.44
C GLN A 65 -5.33 -1.08 8.60
N GLN A 66 -4.85 -0.81 9.82
CA GLN A 66 -5.39 -1.36 11.06
C GLN A 66 -5.36 -0.31 12.17
N GLY A 67 -6.51 0.26 12.50
CA GLY A 67 -6.60 1.39 13.43
C GLY A 67 -5.73 2.56 12.95
N ARG A 68 -4.74 2.94 13.77
CA ARG A 68 -3.77 4.01 13.47
C ARG A 68 -2.59 3.57 12.57
N TRP A 69 -2.51 2.29 12.24
CA TRP A 69 -1.41 1.75 11.44
C TRP A 69 -1.78 1.76 9.96
N LEU A 70 -0.89 2.31 9.14
CA LEU A 70 -0.96 2.30 7.68
C LEU A 70 0.30 1.64 7.15
N VAL A 71 0.15 0.76 6.15
CA VAL A 71 1.27 0.15 5.44
C VAL A 71 1.03 0.22 3.93
N THR A 72 2.08 0.53 3.18
CA THR A 72 2.12 0.51 1.72
C THR A 72 3.26 -0.40 1.26
N SER A 73 3.07 -1.07 0.12
CA SER A 73 4.10 -1.86 -0.57
C SER A 73 4.82 -1.06 -1.66
N PHE A 74 4.35 0.16 -1.89
CA PHE A 74 4.91 1.17 -2.80
C PHE A 74 5.46 2.35 -2.01
N HIS A 75 6.16 3.21 -2.73
CA HIS A 75 6.86 4.40 -2.26
C HIS A 75 6.09 5.68 -2.62
N PRO A 76 5.08 6.10 -1.83
CA PRO A 76 4.33 7.30 -2.12
C PRO A 76 5.21 8.57 -2.16
N GLU A 77 6.34 8.57 -1.44
CA GLU A 77 7.31 9.65 -1.38
C GLU A 77 8.06 9.90 -2.70
N LEU A 78 8.10 8.93 -3.62
CA LEU A 78 8.82 9.04 -4.89
C LEU A 78 7.96 9.59 -6.03
N THR A 79 6.69 9.88 -5.78
CA THR A 79 5.70 10.23 -6.80
C THR A 79 5.51 11.74 -6.96
N GLY A 80 6.02 12.54 -6.01
CA GLY A 80 5.71 13.96 -5.89
C GLY A 80 4.24 14.25 -5.51
N ASN A 81 3.40 13.23 -5.33
CA ASN A 81 1.99 13.34 -4.99
C ASN A 81 1.77 13.09 -3.49
N GLY A 82 1.31 14.13 -2.77
CA GLY A 82 1.17 14.13 -1.32
C GLY A 82 -0.03 13.36 -0.75
N ARG A 83 -0.97 12.87 -1.58
CA ARG A 83 -2.28 12.40 -1.12
C ARG A 83 -2.21 11.25 -0.11
N PHE A 84 -1.25 10.32 -0.23
CA PHE A 84 -1.05 9.27 0.77
C PHE A 84 -0.49 9.80 2.10
N HIS A 85 0.33 10.85 2.05
CA HIS A 85 0.83 11.50 3.26
C HIS A 85 -0.30 12.29 3.94
N GLU A 86 -1.12 13.00 3.18
CA GLU A 86 -2.33 13.68 3.66
C GLU A 86 -3.31 12.68 4.30
N TYR A 87 -3.59 11.57 3.61
CA TYR A 87 -4.41 10.47 4.14
C TYR A 87 -3.87 9.97 5.50
N PHE A 88 -2.56 9.77 5.62
CA PHE A 88 -1.95 9.37 6.89
C PHE A 88 -2.11 10.45 7.97
N LEU A 89 -1.93 11.74 7.64
CA LEU A 89 -2.12 12.84 8.60
C LEU A 89 -3.57 12.93 9.09
N GLU A 90 -4.55 12.72 8.21
CA GLU A 90 -5.97 12.64 8.59
C GLU A 90 -6.27 11.48 9.54
N MET A 91 -5.55 10.36 9.42
CA MET A 91 -5.65 9.25 10.37
C MET A 91 -5.11 9.61 11.76
N VAL A 92 -4.08 10.46 11.84
CA VAL A 92 -3.49 10.89 13.12
C VAL A 92 -4.37 11.90 13.85
N GLY A 93 -5.13 12.71 13.10
CA GLY A 93 -6.08 13.67 13.67
C GLY A 93 -7.39 13.07 14.22
N LYS A 94 -7.57 11.75 14.12
CA LYS A 94 -8.73 11.00 14.60
C LYS A 94 -8.39 10.17 15.83
#